data_AF-A0A151GNG7-F1
#
_entry.id   AF-A0A151GNG7-F1
#
_cell.length_a   1.000
_cell.length_b   1.000
_cell.length_c   1.000
_cell.angle_alpha   90.00
_cell.angle_beta   90.00
_cell.angle_gamma   90.00
#
_symmetry.space_group_name_H-M   'P 1'
#
loop_
_entity.id
_entity.type
_entity.pdbx_description
1 polymer ?
#
loop_
_entity_poly.entity_id
_entity_poly.type
_entity_poly.pdbx_seq_one_letter_code
_entity_poly.pdbx_strand_id
1 'polypeptide(L)'
;MFSTKSAQSLRRLFAGYHEPLPLSKQQSQKLLDGLKTSFRNQLDLEYGQGPDDADTTRPKSTGQRRQMRYSAASQHLKSILSNPLFSYGKDAPAQSIMGPLAMPKRDPMHVFDHGVARGMMTLKAATGCVMAKKLILSDSVADLASSETAIRVVRWLRSSGAEADLGFLDNQPFIRALVPFLIAERLESVAWEWISRAADDGAAHMDDSHRLRRASFVLAEFVRTKSQPQHGNLDAAIKTMLEAEQRFRKNPSLPDLLILPWRSLSWLSTVESYSRMAPSEKLFDAHMATADLLRRPFTVERAHLHLHHPTHPDHTAAMQFFSDKKTLRKLVHRLSPEKLDLAKLKGMSIIPWIAFLGHDTVNHLTQSGRCQEAESVTELLRSELADLFTDSPSPSPG
;
A
#
# COMPACT_ATOMS: atom_id res chain seq x y z
N MET A 1 -46.27 26.49 -20.15
CA MET A 1 -44.99 27.21 -20.35
C MET A 1 -44.24 27.24 -19.02
N PHE A 2 -43.26 26.36 -18.80
CA PHE A 2 -42.46 26.35 -17.57
C PHE A 2 -41.03 26.79 -17.86
N SER A 3 -40.68 27.94 -17.29
CA SER A 3 -39.41 28.64 -17.40
C SER A 3 -38.36 28.00 -16.48
N THR A 4 -37.25 27.53 -17.05
CA THR A 4 -36.16 26.85 -16.33
C THR A 4 -35.18 27.87 -15.72
N LYS A 5 -35.43 28.23 -14.46
CA LYS A 5 -34.54 29.07 -13.63
C LYS A 5 -33.13 28.47 -13.45
N SER A 6 -32.91 27.19 -13.75
CA SER A 6 -31.62 26.49 -13.65
C SER A 6 -30.63 26.80 -14.78
N ALA A 7 -31.10 27.22 -15.96
CA ALA A 7 -30.21 27.59 -17.06
C ALA A 7 -29.60 28.99 -16.88
N GLN A 8 -30.30 29.87 -16.14
CA GLN A 8 -29.85 31.23 -15.85
C GLN A 8 -28.80 31.27 -14.72
N SER A 9 -28.83 30.32 -13.79
CA SER A 9 -27.83 30.22 -12.71
C SER A 9 -26.47 29.70 -13.20
N LEU A 10 -26.44 28.78 -14.17
CA LEU A 10 -25.19 28.35 -14.81
C LEU A 10 -24.56 29.46 -15.66
N ARG A 11 -25.36 30.26 -16.36
CA ARG A 11 -24.85 31.44 -17.10
C ARG A 11 -24.19 32.49 -16.19
N ARG A 12 -24.65 32.65 -14.95
CA ARG A 12 -24.03 33.57 -13.97
C ARG A 12 -22.70 33.07 -13.40
N LEU A 13 -22.48 31.75 -13.33
CA LEU A 13 -21.22 31.16 -12.87
C LEU A 13 -20.10 31.25 -13.91
N PHE A 14 -20.43 31.23 -15.20
CA PHE A 14 -19.46 31.40 -16.29
C PHE A 14 -19.29 32.84 -16.77
N ALA A 15 -20.11 33.79 -16.28
CA ALA A 15 -20.00 35.20 -16.66
C ALA A 15 -18.73 35.89 -16.12
N GLY A 16 -18.04 35.29 -15.14
CA GLY A 16 -16.77 35.78 -14.59
C GLY A 16 -15.55 34.92 -14.94
N TYR A 17 -15.71 33.89 -15.77
CA TYR A 17 -14.58 33.05 -16.19
C TYR A 17 -13.84 33.74 -17.33
N HIS A 18 -12.83 34.53 -16.98
CA HIS A 18 -11.86 35.02 -17.93
C HIS A 18 -10.95 33.86 -18.34
N GLU A 19 -11.09 33.43 -19.59
CA GLU A 19 -10.08 32.65 -20.29
C GLU A 19 -8.71 33.30 -20.04
N PRO A 20 -7.70 32.58 -19.50
CA PRO A 20 -6.39 33.17 -19.30
C PRO A 20 -5.92 33.68 -20.65
N LEU A 21 -5.62 34.98 -20.71
CA LEU A 21 -5.24 35.68 -21.92
C LEU A 21 -4.24 34.82 -22.70
N PRO A 22 -4.48 34.51 -24.00
CA PRO A 22 -3.49 33.82 -24.80
C PRO A 22 -2.19 34.63 -24.69
N LEU A 23 -1.11 33.95 -24.30
CA LEU A 23 0.22 34.53 -24.13
C LEU A 23 0.46 35.52 -25.26
N SER A 24 0.60 36.81 -24.90
CA SER A 24 0.86 37.87 -25.86
C SER A 24 2.09 37.51 -26.69
N LYS A 25 2.12 37.86 -27.98
CA LYS A 25 3.31 37.67 -28.83
C LYS A 25 4.59 38.20 -28.18
N GLN A 26 4.50 39.21 -27.31
CA GLN A 26 5.64 39.73 -26.57
C GLN A 26 6.06 38.82 -25.40
N GLN A 27 5.14 38.14 -24.74
CA GLN A 27 5.45 37.19 -23.66
C GLN A 27 6.03 35.89 -24.20
N SER A 28 5.51 35.38 -25.32
CA SER A 28 6.12 34.25 -26.02
C SER A 28 7.52 34.60 -26.53
N GLN A 29 7.71 35.81 -27.07
CA GLN A 29 9.03 36.29 -27.49
C GLN A 29 9.99 36.40 -26.30
N LYS A 30 9.57 36.96 -25.16
CA LYS A 30 10.39 37.03 -23.94
C LYS A 30 10.78 35.65 -23.41
N LEU A 31 9.89 34.66 -23.53
CA LEU A 31 10.17 33.29 -23.10
C LEU A 31 11.14 32.59 -24.07
N LEU A 32 11.00 32.87 -25.36
CA LEU A 32 11.88 32.37 -26.41
C LEU A 32 13.26 33.02 -26.34
N ASP A 33 13.33 34.31 -26.01
CA ASP A 33 14.57 35.03 -25.76
C ASP A 33 15.22 34.57 -24.46
N GLY A 34 14.44 34.28 -23.41
CA GLY A 34 14.94 33.67 -22.17
C GLY A 34 15.55 32.28 -22.41
N LEU A 35 14.90 31.44 -23.22
CA LEU A 35 15.43 30.13 -23.62
C LEU A 35 16.69 30.26 -24.47
N LYS A 36 16.72 31.19 -25.44
CA LYS A 36 17.90 31.47 -26.26
C LYS A 36 19.07 31.97 -25.41
N THR A 37 18.79 32.84 -24.44
CA THR A 37 19.81 33.41 -23.54
C THR A 37 20.34 32.35 -22.60
N SER A 38 19.48 31.48 -22.06
CA SER A 38 19.91 30.34 -21.25
C SER A 38 20.77 29.36 -22.05
N PHE A 39 20.38 29.04 -23.30
CA PHE A 39 21.19 28.20 -24.18
C PHE A 39 22.53 28.84 -24.53
N ARG A 40 22.55 30.15 -24.81
CA ARG A 40 23.79 30.89 -25.08
C ARG A 40 24.69 30.95 -23.87
N ASN A 41 24.16 31.26 -22.69
CA ASN A 41 24.95 31.29 -21.45
C ASN A 41 25.54 29.91 -21.13
N GLN A 42 24.81 28.83 -21.39
CA GLN A 42 25.31 27.47 -21.17
C GLN A 42 26.35 27.07 -22.23
N LEU A 43 26.18 27.51 -23.49
CA LEU A 43 27.19 27.34 -24.55
C LEU A 43 28.44 28.18 -24.28
N ASP A 44 28.30 29.40 -23.77
CA ASP A 44 29.42 30.26 -23.40
C ASP A 44 30.14 29.70 -22.17
N LEU A 45 29.44 29.02 -21.25
CA LEU A 45 30.06 28.28 -20.15
C LEU A 45 30.80 27.01 -20.62
N GLU A 46 30.32 26.32 -21.67
CA GLU A 46 30.96 25.10 -22.19
C GLU A 46 32.03 25.35 -23.26
N TYR A 47 31.96 26.47 -23.99
CA TYR A 47 32.85 26.82 -25.10
C TYR A 47 33.66 28.11 -24.87
N GLY A 48 33.35 28.90 -23.84
CA GLY A 48 33.93 30.22 -23.59
C GLY A 48 34.92 30.26 -22.41
N GLN A 49 36.07 29.60 -22.57
CA GLN A 49 37.33 30.07 -21.99
C GLN A 49 38.46 29.47 -22.83
N GLY A 50 38.89 30.19 -23.86
CA GLY A 50 40.18 29.94 -24.49
C GLY A 50 41.24 30.67 -23.66
N PRO A 51 42.18 29.97 -22.99
CA PRO A 51 43.41 30.61 -22.61
C PRO A 51 44.30 30.68 -23.86
N ASP A 52 44.55 31.90 -24.32
CA ASP A 52 45.89 32.20 -24.86
C ASP A 52 46.90 31.98 -23.73
N ASP A 53 48.08 31.48 -24.12
CA ASP A 53 49.24 31.15 -23.31
C ASP A 53 49.13 29.95 -22.35
N ALA A 54 49.51 28.77 -22.86
CA ALA A 54 50.83 28.21 -22.52
C ALA A 54 51.07 26.89 -23.27
N ASP A 55 52.21 26.87 -23.91
CA ASP A 55 52.86 25.78 -24.61
C ASP A 55 53.01 24.52 -23.73
N THR A 56 52.65 23.34 -24.25
CA THR A 56 53.51 22.14 -24.38
C THR A 56 52.74 20.80 -24.49
N THR A 57 53.06 20.09 -25.58
CA THR A 57 53.11 18.62 -25.75
C THR A 57 51.82 17.79 -25.85
N ARG A 58 51.57 17.35 -27.10
CA ARG A 58 50.78 16.19 -27.55
C ARG A 58 51.34 14.84 -27.00
N PRO A 59 50.59 13.70 -26.98
CA PRO A 59 49.90 13.18 -28.16
C PRO A 59 48.50 12.54 -27.99
N LYS A 60 47.68 12.83 -29.00
CA LYS A 60 46.69 11.97 -29.71
C LYS A 60 46.08 10.76 -28.97
N SER A 61 44.82 10.92 -28.56
CA SER A 61 43.79 9.87 -28.59
C SER A 61 42.48 10.43 -29.21
N THR A 62 42.53 10.75 -30.49
CA THR A 62 41.35 11.18 -31.27
C THR A 62 40.55 9.95 -31.68
N GLY A 63 39.61 9.54 -30.84
CA GLY A 63 38.62 8.50 -31.18
C GLY A 63 37.38 8.49 -30.29
N GLN A 64 37.53 8.58 -28.97
CA GLN A 64 36.41 8.42 -28.04
C GLN A 64 35.72 9.73 -27.62
N ARG A 65 36.40 10.88 -27.74
CA ARG A 65 35.86 12.16 -27.23
C ARG A 65 34.76 12.77 -28.12
N ARG A 66 34.58 12.32 -29.37
CA ARG A 66 33.50 12.78 -30.26
C ARG A 66 32.17 12.03 -30.06
N GLN A 67 32.21 10.75 -29.68
CA GLN A 67 30.99 9.96 -29.41
C GLN A 67 30.32 10.31 -28.07
N MET A 68 31.11 10.61 -27.02
CA MET A 68 30.56 11.10 -25.74
C MET A 68 29.91 12.50 -25.85
N ARG A 69 30.38 13.35 -26.75
CA ARG A 69 29.85 14.73 -26.94
C ARG A 69 28.46 14.76 -27.58
N TYR A 70 28.17 13.83 -28.50
CA TYR A 70 26.80 13.67 -29.05
C TYR A 70 25.84 13.07 -28.01
N SER A 71 26.33 12.19 -27.14
CA SER A 71 25.53 11.53 -26.08
C SER A 71 25.00 12.52 -25.05
N ALA A 72 25.81 13.48 -24.59
CA ALA A 72 25.39 14.46 -23.58
C ALA A 72 24.37 15.46 -24.13
N ALA A 73 24.58 15.99 -25.34
CA ALA A 73 23.62 16.86 -26.01
C ALA A 73 22.31 16.13 -26.31
N SER A 74 22.39 14.85 -26.69
CA SER A 74 21.22 13.99 -26.93
C SER A 74 20.50 13.61 -25.64
N GLN A 75 21.21 13.35 -24.54
CA GLN A 75 20.62 13.12 -23.21
C GLN A 75 20.00 14.37 -22.63
N HIS A 76 20.58 15.54 -22.88
CA HIS A 76 20.03 16.83 -22.47
C HIS A 76 18.78 17.18 -23.29
N LEU A 77 18.81 16.99 -24.62
CA LEU A 77 17.61 17.09 -25.47
C LEU A 77 16.54 16.08 -25.06
N LYS A 78 16.92 14.84 -24.74
CA LYS A 78 15.99 13.81 -24.26
C LYS A 78 15.43 14.17 -22.88
N SER A 79 16.22 14.77 -22.00
CA SER A 79 15.80 15.30 -20.70
C SER A 79 14.80 16.47 -20.86
N ILE A 80 15.07 17.38 -21.80
CA ILE A 80 14.18 18.53 -22.10
C ILE A 80 12.89 18.05 -22.80
N LEU A 81 12.98 17.14 -23.76
CA LEU A 81 11.82 16.59 -24.48
C LEU A 81 11.02 15.57 -23.66
N SER A 82 11.63 14.96 -22.64
CA SER A 82 10.94 14.14 -21.63
C SER A 82 10.22 14.97 -20.57
N ASN A 83 10.38 16.30 -20.60
CA ASN A 83 9.65 17.19 -19.72
C ASN A 83 8.19 17.30 -20.24
N PRO A 84 7.18 16.99 -19.40
CA PRO A 84 5.76 16.98 -19.80
C PRO A 84 5.23 18.33 -20.29
N LEU A 85 6.01 19.42 -20.20
CA LEU A 85 5.73 20.71 -20.81
C LEU A 85 5.83 20.72 -22.35
N PHE A 86 6.57 19.78 -22.98
CA PHE A 86 6.86 19.80 -24.42
C PHE A 86 6.25 18.63 -25.22
N SER A 87 5.67 17.62 -24.57
CA SER A 87 5.01 16.49 -25.24
C SER A 87 3.55 16.83 -25.61
N TYR A 88 3.34 17.84 -26.46
CA TYR A 88 2.05 18.06 -27.14
C TYR A 88 2.15 17.49 -28.56
N GLY A 89 1.88 16.19 -28.70
CA GLY A 89 1.56 15.62 -30.00
C GLY A 89 0.19 16.11 -30.44
N LYS A 90 0.15 17.11 -31.32
CA LYS A 90 -1.02 17.43 -32.14
C LYS A 90 -1.17 16.36 -33.23
N ASP A 91 -1.61 15.17 -32.85
CA ASP A 91 -2.11 14.17 -33.78
C ASP A 91 -3.15 13.30 -33.04
N ALA A 92 -4.29 13.91 -32.76
CA ALA A 92 -5.52 13.18 -32.52
C ALA A 92 -6.52 13.69 -33.57
N PRO A 93 -7.03 12.83 -34.48
CA PRO A 93 -7.98 13.25 -35.48
C PRO A 93 -9.24 13.75 -34.77
N ALA A 94 -9.78 14.86 -35.26
CA ALA A 94 -11.02 15.45 -34.79
C ALA A 94 -12.15 14.41 -34.85
N GLN A 95 -12.50 13.81 -33.71
CA GLN A 95 -13.69 12.97 -33.58
C GLN A 95 -14.87 13.85 -33.18
N SER A 96 -15.66 14.16 -34.22
CA SER A 96 -17.12 14.18 -34.24
C SER A 96 -17.84 14.31 -32.89
N ILE A 97 -18.58 15.39 -32.77
CA ILE A 97 -19.66 15.62 -31.81
C ILE A 97 -20.72 14.51 -31.97
N MET A 98 -20.69 13.48 -31.12
CA MET A 98 -21.79 12.52 -30.96
C MET A 98 -21.87 12.00 -29.52
N GLY A 99 -23.00 12.30 -28.85
CA GLY A 99 -23.59 11.50 -27.78
C GLY A 99 -22.99 11.58 -26.36
N PRO A 100 -23.81 11.73 -25.30
CA PRO A 100 -23.34 11.52 -23.94
C PRO A 100 -23.35 10.02 -23.66
N LEU A 101 -22.21 9.34 -23.77
CA LEU A 101 -21.87 8.08 -23.08
C LEU A 101 -20.49 7.60 -23.57
N ALA A 102 -19.60 7.31 -22.62
CA ALA A 102 -18.22 6.81 -22.77
C ALA A 102 -17.16 7.81 -23.27
N MET A 103 -16.71 8.70 -22.38
CA MET A 103 -15.36 9.26 -22.51
C MET A 103 -14.33 8.12 -22.43
N PRO A 104 -13.25 8.13 -23.25
CA PRO A 104 -12.11 7.25 -23.02
C PRO A 104 -11.61 7.48 -21.60
N LYS A 105 -11.63 6.43 -20.77
CA LYS A 105 -11.24 6.51 -19.36
C LYS A 105 -9.75 6.82 -19.30
N ARG A 106 -9.40 8.11 -19.22
CA ARG A 106 -8.03 8.62 -19.10
C ARG A 106 -7.28 7.81 -18.04
N ASP A 107 -6.07 7.33 -18.36
CA ASP A 107 -5.25 6.57 -17.41
C ASP A 107 -5.11 7.37 -16.11
N PRO A 108 -5.47 6.80 -14.95
CA PRO A 108 -5.31 7.45 -13.65
C PRO A 108 -3.89 7.97 -13.40
N MET A 109 -2.86 7.32 -13.94
CA MET A 109 -1.48 7.79 -13.80
C MET A 109 -1.19 9.05 -14.63
N HIS A 110 -1.90 9.29 -15.73
CA HIS A 110 -1.82 10.58 -16.44
C HIS A 110 -2.50 11.73 -15.67
N VAL A 111 -3.50 11.42 -14.85
CA VAL A 111 -4.10 12.40 -13.92
C VAL A 111 -3.14 12.66 -12.77
N PHE A 112 -2.48 11.60 -12.28
CA PHE A 112 -1.45 11.71 -11.27
C PHE A 112 -0.31 12.64 -11.72
N ASP A 113 0.31 12.34 -12.86
CA ASP A 113 1.44 13.10 -13.41
C ASP A 113 1.07 14.57 -13.65
N HIS A 114 -0.15 14.83 -14.16
CA HIS A 114 -0.64 16.18 -14.37
C HIS A 114 -0.84 16.96 -13.07
N GLY A 115 -1.40 16.31 -12.04
CA GLY A 115 -1.55 16.92 -10.71
C GLY A 115 -0.21 17.19 -10.03
N VAL A 116 0.77 16.29 -10.19
CA VAL A 116 2.14 16.49 -9.69
C VAL A 116 2.81 17.66 -10.40
N ALA A 117 2.72 17.74 -11.73
CA ALA A 117 3.32 18.83 -12.51
C ALA A 117 2.76 20.21 -12.16
N ARG A 118 1.50 20.27 -11.70
CA ARG A 118 0.85 21.52 -11.24
C ARG A 118 1.05 21.81 -9.75
N GLY A 119 1.74 20.95 -9.02
CA GLY A 119 1.87 21.07 -7.56
C GLY A 119 0.55 20.90 -6.79
N MET A 120 -0.45 20.26 -7.41
CA MET A 120 -1.78 20.06 -6.84
C MET A 120 -1.98 18.66 -6.25
N MET A 121 -0.98 17.78 -6.36
CA MET A 121 -1.09 16.41 -5.89
C MET A 121 -1.08 16.35 -4.35
N THR A 122 -2.04 15.63 -3.79
CA THR A 122 -2.17 15.37 -2.35
C THR A 122 -2.20 13.87 -2.11
N LEU A 123 -1.90 13.41 -0.89
CA LEU A 123 -1.96 11.99 -0.54
C LEU A 123 -3.32 11.37 -0.84
N LYS A 124 -4.43 12.07 -0.55
CA LYS A 124 -5.78 11.58 -0.84
C LYS A 124 -6.03 11.42 -2.34
N ALA A 125 -5.59 12.38 -3.14
CA ALA A 125 -5.71 12.30 -4.60
C ALA A 125 -4.83 11.18 -5.17
N ALA A 126 -3.60 11.03 -4.65
CA ALA A 126 -2.70 9.94 -5.00
C ALA A 126 -3.30 8.57 -4.67
N THR A 127 -3.88 8.38 -3.48
CA THR A 127 -4.61 7.16 -3.12
C THR A 127 -5.70 6.85 -4.15
N GLY A 128 -6.50 7.85 -4.52
CA GLY A 128 -7.55 7.70 -5.54
C GLY A 128 -6.99 7.26 -6.89
N CYS A 129 -5.87 7.84 -7.32
CA CYS A 129 -5.22 7.48 -8.59
C CYS A 129 -4.68 6.04 -8.56
N VAL A 130 -3.99 5.64 -7.49
CA VAL A 130 -3.42 4.29 -7.34
C VAL A 130 -4.54 3.23 -7.26
N MET A 131 -5.61 3.50 -6.51
CA MET A 131 -6.77 2.60 -6.44
C MET A 131 -7.48 2.49 -7.79
N ALA A 132 -7.70 3.62 -8.47
CA ALA A 132 -8.31 3.62 -9.80
C ALA A 132 -7.45 2.88 -10.83
N LYS A 133 -6.12 3.00 -10.74
CA LYS A 133 -5.18 2.25 -11.59
C LYS A 133 -5.30 0.75 -11.33
N LYS A 134 -5.30 0.34 -10.06
CA LYS A 134 -5.48 -1.07 -9.67
C LYS A 134 -6.79 -1.67 -10.22
N LEU A 135 -7.89 -0.90 -10.22
CA LEU A 135 -9.18 -1.36 -10.76
C LEU A 135 -9.20 -1.53 -12.28
N ILE A 136 -8.28 -0.89 -13.02
CA ILE A 136 -8.20 -0.98 -14.48
C ILE A 136 -7.30 -2.14 -14.90
N LEU A 137 -6.23 -2.39 -14.14
CA LEU A 137 -5.37 -3.53 -14.37
C LEU A 137 -6.12 -4.81 -13.97
N SER A 138 -5.90 -5.89 -14.71
CA SER A 138 -6.26 -7.19 -14.15
C SER A 138 -5.43 -7.39 -12.88
N ASP A 139 -5.91 -8.17 -11.90
CA ASP A 139 -5.11 -8.50 -10.70
C ASP A 139 -3.82 -9.31 -11.05
N SER A 140 -3.45 -9.43 -12.34
CA SER A 140 -2.20 -10.08 -12.76
C SER A 140 -0.96 -9.26 -12.36
N VAL A 141 0.07 -9.95 -11.87
CA VAL A 141 1.34 -9.30 -11.50
C VAL A 141 2.04 -8.67 -12.70
N ALA A 142 1.90 -9.24 -13.90
CA ALA A 142 2.53 -8.69 -15.10
C ALA A 142 1.98 -7.30 -15.45
N ASP A 143 0.67 -7.10 -15.31
CA ASP A 143 0.02 -5.81 -15.53
C ASP A 143 0.43 -4.80 -14.47
N LEU A 144 0.51 -5.23 -13.20
CA LEU A 144 0.98 -4.36 -12.10
C LEU A 144 2.45 -3.97 -12.29
N ALA A 145 3.32 -4.92 -12.62
CA ALA A 145 4.75 -4.72 -12.79
C ALA A 145 5.09 -3.79 -13.98
N SER A 146 4.29 -3.83 -15.05
CA SER A 146 4.48 -2.96 -16.22
C SER A 146 3.87 -1.58 -16.06
N SER A 147 3.11 -1.33 -14.99
CA SER A 147 2.36 -0.08 -14.82
C SER A 147 3.21 1.13 -14.41
N GLU A 148 4.42 0.91 -13.89
CA GLU A 148 5.30 1.95 -13.33
C GLU A 148 4.60 2.88 -12.31
N THR A 149 3.59 2.37 -11.62
CA THR A 149 2.77 3.14 -10.69
C THR A 149 3.55 3.45 -9.42
N ALA A 150 4.17 2.44 -8.80
CA ALA A 150 4.91 2.62 -7.56
C ALA A 150 6.14 3.50 -7.76
N ILE A 151 6.91 3.31 -8.86
CA ILE A 151 8.09 4.14 -9.11
C ILE A 151 7.75 5.63 -9.23
N ARG A 152 6.63 5.97 -9.90
CA ARG A 152 6.16 7.37 -10.02
C ARG A 152 5.72 7.94 -8.68
N VAL A 153 4.97 7.17 -7.90
CA VAL A 153 4.51 7.58 -6.57
C VAL A 153 5.68 7.79 -5.61
N VAL A 154 6.63 6.85 -5.56
CA VAL A 154 7.84 6.96 -4.73
C VAL A 154 8.66 8.20 -5.12
N ARG A 155 8.83 8.45 -6.42
CA ARG A 155 9.54 9.64 -6.91
C ARG A 155 8.85 10.93 -6.49
N TRP A 156 7.53 10.97 -6.51
CA TRP A 156 6.75 12.10 -6.02
C TRP A 156 6.87 12.29 -4.49
N LEU A 157 6.80 11.22 -3.70
CA LEU A 157 7.01 11.28 -2.24
C LEU A 157 8.39 11.86 -1.89
N ARG A 158 9.43 11.50 -2.66
CA ARG A 158 10.77 12.07 -2.57
C ARG A 158 10.80 13.55 -2.90
N SER A 159 10.31 13.92 -4.08
CA SER A 159 10.38 15.31 -4.55
C SER A 159 9.51 16.29 -3.75
N SER A 160 8.44 15.79 -3.14
CA SER A 160 7.56 16.59 -2.27
C SER A 160 8.06 16.71 -0.84
N GLY A 161 9.12 15.98 -0.46
CA GLY A 161 9.62 15.92 0.91
C GLY A 161 8.80 15.03 1.85
N ALA A 162 7.70 14.43 1.40
CA ALA A 162 6.86 13.55 2.22
C ALA A 162 7.59 12.26 2.68
N GLU A 163 8.64 11.83 1.97
CA GLU A 163 9.47 10.70 2.43
C GLU A 163 10.39 11.09 3.60
N ALA A 164 10.64 12.38 3.84
CA ALA A 164 11.54 12.82 4.91
C ALA A 164 10.94 12.57 6.31
N ASP A 165 9.66 12.88 6.51
CA ASP A 165 8.97 12.74 7.81
C ASP A 165 8.20 11.41 7.97
N LEU A 166 8.06 10.64 6.88
CA LEU A 166 7.27 9.40 6.81
C LEU A 166 5.81 9.58 7.31
N GLY A 167 5.27 10.81 7.31
CA GLY A 167 3.92 11.11 7.77
C GLY A 167 2.86 10.45 6.89
N PHE A 168 3.17 10.22 5.61
CA PHE A 168 2.27 9.53 4.68
C PHE A 168 1.95 8.08 5.09
N LEU A 169 2.79 7.44 5.92
CA LEU A 169 2.55 6.08 6.41
C LEU A 169 1.32 5.98 7.32
N ASP A 170 0.84 7.10 7.90
CA ASP A 170 -0.41 7.13 8.67
C ASP A 170 -1.65 6.92 7.78
N ASN A 171 -1.52 7.16 6.47
CA ASN A 171 -2.60 6.98 5.52
C ASN A 171 -2.72 5.49 5.14
N GLN A 172 -3.38 4.70 5.98
CA GLN A 172 -3.56 3.26 5.74
C GLN A 172 -4.17 2.92 4.37
N PRO A 173 -5.21 3.63 3.86
CA PRO A 173 -5.72 3.39 2.52
C PRO A 173 -4.66 3.58 1.42
N PHE A 174 -3.80 4.59 1.56
CA PHE A 174 -2.70 4.83 0.62
C PHE A 174 -1.71 3.66 0.61
N ILE A 175 -1.25 3.22 1.78
CA ILE A 175 -0.30 2.11 1.89
C ILE A 175 -0.89 0.81 1.35
N ARG A 176 -2.15 0.49 1.69
CA ARG A 176 -2.87 -0.69 1.15
C ARG A 176 -2.96 -0.69 -0.37
N ALA A 177 -3.10 0.49 -0.98
CA ALA A 177 -3.16 0.64 -2.42
C ALA A 177 -1.76 0.53 -3.06
N LEU A 178 -0.73 1.07 -2.41
CA LEU A 178 0.62 1.18 -2.97
C LEU A 178 1.45 -0.12 -2.84
N VAL A 179 1.34 -0.85 -1.72
CA VAL A 179 2.16 -2.05 -1.43
C VAL A 179 2.13 -3.12 -2.54
N PRO A 180 0.97 -3.47 -3.14
CA PRO A 180 0.92 -4.39 -4.28
C PRO A 180 1.80 -3.96 -5.46
N PHE A 181 1.84 -2.67 -5.77
CA PHE A 181 2.70 -2.14 -6.83
C PHE A 181 4.18 -2.15 -6.42
N LEU A 182 4.51 -1.85 -5.17
CA LEU A 182 5.89 -1.94 -4.68
C LEU A 182 6.47 -3.35 -4.82
N ILE A 183 5.68 -4.38 -4.53
CA ILE A 183 6.09 -5.78 -4.68
C ILE A 183 6.19 -6.15 -6.17
N ALA A 184 5.16 -5.84 -6.96
CA ALA A 184 5.14 -6.18 -8.39
C ALA A 184 6.27 -5.50 -9.19
N GLU A 185 6.58 -4.23 -8.88
CA GLU A 185 7.65 -3.45 -9.52
C GLU A 185 9.03 -3.67 -8.89
N ARG A 186 9.17 -4.63 -7.95
CA ARG A 186 10.43 -4.98 -7.27
C ARG A 186 11.09 -3.83 -6.52
N LEU A 187 10.28 -2.94 -5.94
CA LEU A 187 10.69 -1.81 -5.10
C LEU A 187 10.59 -2.13 -3.61
N GLU A 188 10.72 -3.40 -3.24
CA GLU A 188 10.59 -3.84 -1.84
C GLU A 188 11.65 -3.23 -0.92
N SER A 189 12.84 -2.95 -1.44
CA SER A 189 13.91 -2.27 -0.69
C SER A 189 13.49 -0.91 -0.15
N VAL A 190 12.64 -0.18 -0.88
CA VAL A 190 12.09 1.11 -0.47
C VAL A 190 11.14 0.94 0.73
N ALA A 191 10.27 -0.08 0.69
CA ALA A 191 9.40 -0.38 1.83
C ALA A 191 10.21 -0.78 3.07
N TRP A 192 11.26 -1.60 2.91
CA TRP A 192 12.16 -1.95 3.99
C TRP A 192 12.92 -0.75 4.57
N GLU A 193 13.30 0.21 3.73
CA GLU A 193 13.89 1.48 4.17
C GLU A 193 12.90 2.27 5.03
N TRP A 194 11.64 2.39 4.61
CA TRP A 194 10.59 3.05 5.39
C TRP A 194 10.35 2.36 6.73
N ILE A 195 10.29 1.02 6.75
CA ILE A 195 10.13 0.24 7.99
C ILE A 195 11.32 0.48 8.92
N SER A 196 12.56 0.43 8.40
CA SER A 196 13.77 0.63 9.21
C SER A 196 13.82 2.04 9.79
N ARG A 197 13.59 3.07 8.95
CA ARG A 197 13.54 4.47 9.41
C ARG A 197 12.40 4.72 10.39
N ALA A 198 11.25 4.08 10.24
CA ALA A 198 10.15 4.18 11.20
C ALA A 198 10.40 3.38 12.50
N ALA A 199 11.26 2.36 12.48
CA ALA A 199 11.59 1.55 13.65
C ALA A 199 12.82 2.06 14.43
N ASP A 200 13.79 2.70 13.78
CA ASP A 200 15.12 3.01 14.34
C ASP A 200 15.34 4.50 14.67
N ASP A 201 14.67 5.42 13.97
CA ASP A 201 14.96 6.87 14.05
C ASP A 201 14.60 7.50 15.41
N GLY A 202 15.56 7.61 16.33
CA GLY A 202 15.45 8.30 17.63
C GLY A 202 15.29 9.82 17.54
N ALA A 203 14.63 10.34 16.51
CA ALA A 203 14.34 11.76 16.34
C ALA A 203 13.35 12.21 17.43
N ALA A 204 13.87 13.04 18.35
CA ALA A 204 13.32 13.46 19.64
C ALA A 204 11.98 14.24 19.63
N HIS A 205 11.15 14.12 18.59
CA HIS A 205 9.92 14.92 18.45
C HIS A 205 8.63 14.13 18.20
N MET A 206 8.68 12.80 18.09
CA MET A 206 7.49 11.96 17.96
C MET A 206 7.44 10.91 19.08
N ASP A 207 6.24 10.59 19.55
CA ASP A 207 6.02 9.45 20.45
C ASP A 207 6.48 8.16 19.76
N ASP A 208 7.47 7.47 20.32
CA ASP A 208 8.08 6.24 19.79
C ASP A 208 7.03 5.19 19.42
N SER A 209 5.91 5.16 20.15
CA SER A 209 4.76 4.29 19.91
C SER A 209 4.09 4.51 18.54
N HIS A 210 3.99 5.77 18.08
CA HIS A 210 3.37 6.10 16.80
C HIS A 210 4.22 5.66 15.62
N ARG A 211 5.53 5.87 15.69
CA ARG A 211 6.47 5.48 14.62
C ARG A 211 6.54 3.96 14.46
N LEU A 212 6.60 3.25 15.58
CA LEU A 212 6.58 1.80 15.59
C LEU A 212 5.26 1.23 15.00
N ARG A 213 4.14 1.89 15.27
CA ARG A 213 2.85 1.52 14.67
C ARG A 213 2.84 1.67 13.15
N ARG A 214 3.46 2.73 12.61
CA ARG A 214 3.66 2.89 11.15
C ARG A 214 4.48 1.75 10.57
N ALA A 215 5.63 1.45 11.18
CA ALA A 215 6.51 0.37 10.75
C ALA A 215 5.79 -1.00 10.75
N SER A 216 5.11 -1.31 11.85
CA SER A 216 4.35 -2.55 12.02
C SER A 216 3.21 -2.67 11.00
N PHE A 217 2.53 -1.55 10.70
CA PHE A 217 1.47 -1.52 9.69
C PHE A 217 1.99 -1.77 8.27
N VAL A 218 3.08 -1.10 7.86
CA VAL A 218 3.68 -1.32 6.54
C VAL A 218 4.14 -2.76 6.39
N LEU A 219 4.79 -3.33 7.41
CA LEU A 219 5.22 -4.73 7.43
C LEU A 219 4.02 -5.69 7.32
N ALA A 220 2.95 -5.44 8.07
CA ALA A 220 1.73 -6.25 8.01
C ALA A 220 1.08 -6.21 6.62
N GLU A 221 1.03 -5.04 5.96
CA GLU A 221 0.52 -4.94 4.60
C GLU A 221 1.43 -5.67 3.60
N PHE A 222 2.75 -5.63 3.79
CA PHE A 222 3.70 -6.37 2.96
C PHE A 222 3.47 -7.88 3.03
N VAL A 223 3.38 -8.39 4.25
CA VAL A 223 3.13 -9.79 4.54
C VAL A 223 1.76 -10.23 4.02
N ARG A 224 0.72 -9.43 4.25
CA ARG A 224 -0.63 -9.67 3.72
C ARG A 224 -0.64 -9.71 2.20
N THR A 225 0.01 -8.78 1.52
CA THR A 225 0.07 -8.78 0.05
C THR A 225 0.85 -9.98 -0.48
N LYS A 226 2.01 -10.33 0.09
CA LYS A 226 2.79 -11.52 -0.33
C LYS A 226 2.08 -12.85 -0.09
N SER A 227 1.10 -12.89 0.81
CA SER A 227 0.25 -14.07 1.00
C SER A 227 -0.72 -14.32 -0.15
N GLN A 228 -1.01 -13.28 -0.95
CA GLN A 228 -2.02 -13.34 -2.01
C GLN A 228 -1.48 -14.15 -3.20
N PRO A 229 -2.29 -15.00 -3.84
CA PRO A 229 -1.85 -15.87 -4.93
C PRO A 229 -1.18 -15.13 -6.09
N GLN A 230 -1.52 -13.86 -6.29
CA GLN A 230 -0.91 -13.06 -7.34
C GLN A 230 0.56 -12.76 -6.99
N HIS A 231 0.85 -12.36 -5.75
CA HIS A 231 2.18 -11.92 -5.34
C HIS A 231 3.04 -13.02 -4.69
N GLY A 232 2.45 -14.16 -4.33
CA GLY A 232 3.13 -15.25 -3.63
C GLY A 232 2.14 -16.23 -2.99
N ASN A 233 2.47 -16.67 -1.78
CA ASN A 233 1.69 -17.60 -0.98
C ASN A 233 2.01 -17.41 0.52
N LEU A 234 1.42 -18.23 1.39
CA LEU A 234 1.69 -18.15 2.83
C LEU A 234 3.17 -18.35 3.17
N ASP A 235 3.90 -19.22 2.47
CA ASP A 235 5.35 -19.38 2.66
C ASP A 235 6.13 -18.08 2.39
N ALA A 236 5.80 -17.37 1.30
CA ALA A 236 6.44 -16.10 0.96
C ALA A 236 6.15 -15.02 2.03
N ALA A 237 4.93 -15.02 2.56
CA ALA A 237 4.51 -14.11 3.61
C ALA A 237 5.22 -14.41 4.94
N ILE A 238 5.31 -15.69 5.34
CA ILE A 238 6.05 -16.12 6.54
C ILE A 238 7.53 -15.78 6.41
N LYS A 239 8.17 -16.09 5.28
CA LYS A 239 9.58 -15.73 5.03
C LYS A 239 9.84 -14.23 5.20
N THR A 240 8.90 -13.40 4.74
CA THR A 240 9.00 -11.92 4.87
C THR A 240 8.91 -11.48 6.34
N MET A 241 8.07 -12.12 7.14
CA MET A 241 8.02 -11.87 8.59
C MET A 241 9.32 -12.32 9.28
N LEU A 242 9.84 -13.50 8.95
CA LEU A 242 11.10 -14.01 9.50
C LEU A 242 12.31 -13.15 9.09
N GLU A 243 12.27 -12.57 7.88
CA GLU A 243 13.27 -11.58 7.45
C GLU A 243 13.22 -10.34 8.34
N ALA A 244 12.03 -9.84 8.70
CA ALA A 244 11.89 -8.75 9.65
C ALA A 244 12.43 -9.12 11.04
N GLU A 245 12.11 -10.32 11.54
CA GLU A 245 12.66 -10.83 12.80
C GLU A 245 14.19 -10.81 12.80
N GLN A 246 14.81 -11.32 11.74
CA GLN A 246 16.27 -11.35 11.62
C GLN A 246 16.88 -9.96 11.47
N ARG A 247 16.26 -9.06 10.70
CA ARG A 247 16.74 -7.70 10.45
C ARG A 247 16.70 -6.83 11.71
N PHE A 248 15.64 -6.96 12.50
CA PHE A 248 15.41 -6.16 13.70
C PHE A 248 15.77 -6.91 15.00
N ARG A 249 16.53 -8.02 14.92
CA ARG A 249 16.91 -8.85 16.07
C ARG A 249 17.57 -8.09 17.22
N LYS A 250 18.28 -7.00 16.91
CA LYS A 250 18.96 -6.15 17.90
C LYS A 250 18.11 -4.98 18.40
N ASN A 251 16.94 -4.74 17.80
CA ASN A 251 16.06 -3.63 18.15
C ASN A 251 15.17 -4.05 19.33
N PRO A 252 15.17 -3.32 20.47
CA PRO A 252 14.36 -3.67 21.65
C PRO A 252 12.84 -3.60 21.40
N SER A 253 12.42 -2.89 20.36
CA SER A 253 11.03 -2.73 19.93
C SER A 253 10.57 -3.84 18.99
N LEU A 254 11.41 -4.83 18.70
CA LEU A 254 11.08 -5.99 17.85
C LEU A 254 9.76 -6.68 18.26
N PRO A 255 9.53 -7.00 19.55
CA PRO A 255 8.29 -7.66 19.95
C PRO A 255 7.04 -6.90 19.52
N ASP A 256 7.05 -5.57 19.67
CA ASP A 256 5.92 -4.71 19.34
C ASP A 256 5.79 -4.51 17.81
N LEU A 257 6.92 -4.43 17.09
CA LEU A 257 6.95 -4.36 15.62
C LEU A 257 6.24 -5.57 14.99
N LEU A 258 6.47 -6.76 15.55
CA LEU A 258 5.97 -8.02 14.99
C LEU A 258 4.51 -8.33 15.33
N ILE A 259 3.88 -7.63 16.28
CA ILE A 259 2.50 -7.95 16.72
C ILE A 259 1.51 -7.96 15.54
N LEU A 260 1.46 -6.87 14.78
CA LEU A 260 0.48 -6.73 13.70
C LEU A 260 0.73 -7.70 12.51
N PRO A 261 1.96 -7.84 11.96
CA PRO A 261 2.21 -8.80 10.89
C PRO A 261 2.03 -10.25 11.36
N TRP A 262 2.41 -10.59 12.59
CA TRP A 262 2.19 -11.92 13.15
C TRP A 262 0.70 -12.24 13.24
N ARG A 263 -0.10 -11.33 13.82
CA ARG A 263 -1.57 -11.51 13.87
C ARG A 263 -2.15 -11.58 12.45
N SER A 264 -1.64 -10.79 11.50
CA SER A 264 -2.13 -10.84 10.11
C SER A 264 -1.88 -12.21 9.48
N LEU A 265 -0.69 -12.79 9.66
CA LEU A 265 -0.39 -14.13 9.18
C LEU A 265 -1.22 -15.20 9.86
N SER A 266 -1.41 -15.09 11.18
CA SER A 266 -2.22 -16.04 11.92
C SER A 266 -3.66 -16.02 11.43
N TRP A 267 -4.24 -14.85 11.15
CA TRP A 267 -5.58 -14.74 10.58
C TRP A 267 -5.66 -15.37 9.19
N LEU A 268 -4.67 -15.09 8.34
CA LEU A 268 -4.62 -15.62 6.98
C LEU A 268 -4.42 -17.14 6.95
N SER A 269 -3.73 -17.69 7.94
CA SER A 269 -3.40 -19.12 8.04
C SER A 269 -4.50 -19.93 8.69
N THR A 270 -5.46 -19.30 9.39
CA THR A 270 -6.56 -20.01 10.06
C THR A 270 -7.92 -19.58 9.49
N VAL A 271 -8.32 -18.33 9.69
CA VAL A 271 -9.65 -17.82 9.32
C VAL A 271 -9.85 -17.73 7.81
N GLU A 272 -8.84 -17.28 7.07
CA GLU A 272 -8.89 -17.18 5.60
C GLU A 272 -8.16 -18.33 4.88
N SER A 273 -7.91 -19.43 5.59
CA SER A 273 -7.16 -20.59 5.10
C SER A 273 -7.82 -21.25 3.88
N TYR A 274 -9.16 -21.26 3.81
CA TYR A 274 -9.96 -21.89 2.75
C TYR A 274 -9.62 -21.41 1.33
N SER A 275 -9.03 -20.23 1.19
CA SER A 275 -8.73 -19.62 -0.11
C SER A 275 -7.27 -19.82 -0.55
N ARG A 276 -6.46 -20.56 0.22
CA ARG A 276 -5.00 -20.56 0.09
C ARG A 276 -4.41 -21.97 0.20
N MET A 277 -3.27 -22.14 -0.45
CA MET A 277 -2.43 -23.32 -0.24
C MET A 277 -1.83 -23.27 1.17
N ALA A 278 -1.87 -24.40 1.88
CA ALA A 278 -1.24 -24.52 3.19
C ALA A 278 0.26 -24.23 3.11
N PRO A 279 0.84 -23.55 4.13
CA PRO A 279 2.27 -23.33 4.18
C PRO A 279 3.02 -24.63 4.47
N SER A 280 4.31 -24.64 4.17
CA SER A 280 5.20 -25.72 4.59
C SER A 280 5.26 -25.81 6.12
N GLU A 281 5.25 -27.03 6.64
CA GLU A 281 5.31 -27.34 8.08
C GLU A 281 6.44 -26.56 8.78
N LYS A 282 7.67 -26.65 8.26
CA LYS A 282 8.83 -25.95 8.83
C LYS A 282 8.64 -24.43 8.93
N LEU A 283 7.99 -23.79 7.96
CA LEU A 283 7.74 -22.34 8.02
C LEU A 283 6.59 -22.03 8.96
N PHE A 284 5.56 -22.88 9.00
CA PHE A 284 4.46 -22.73 9.95
C PHE A 284 4.95 -22.83 11.40
N ASP A 285 5.79 -23.82 11.71
CA ASP A 285 6.45 -23.96 13.02
C ASP A 285 7.27 -22.73 13.40
N ALA A 286 8.04 -22.19 12.44
CA ALA A 286 8.82 -20.98 12.66
C ALA A 286 7.92 -19.76 12.95
N HIS A 287 6.81 -19.62 12.21
CA HIS A 287 5.80 -18.58 12.46
C HIS A 287 5.16 -18.71 13.85
N MET A 288 4.86 -19.94 14.28
CA MET A 288 4.35 -20.21 15.61
C MET A 288 5.38 -19.86 16.70
N ALA A 289 6.66 -20.20 16.49
CA ALA A 289 7.75 -19.89 17.42
C ALA A 289 7.98 -18.37 17.58
N THR A 290 7.73 -17.56 16.55
CA THR A 290 7.79 -16.09 16.65
C THR A 290 6.84 -15.55 17.74
N ALA A 291 5.77 -16.27 18.08
CA ALA A 291 4.85 -15.89 19.16
C ALA A 291 5.51 -15.81 20.54
N ASP A 292 6.60 -16.56 20.77
CA ASP A 292 7.34 -16.56 22.03
C ASP A 292 8.18 -15.29 22.22
N LEU A 293 8.43 -14.55 21.13
CA LEU A 293 9.09 -13.23 21.17
C LEU A 293 8.12 -12.11 21.53
N LEU A 294 6.81 -12.34 21.42
CA LEU A 294 5.80 -11.29 21.60
C LEU A 294 5.52 -11.05 23.10
N ARG A 295 5.30 -9.78 23.47
CA ARG A 295 5.01 -9.40 24.87
C ARG A 295 3.70 -9.96 25.42
N ARG A 296 2.77 -10.34 24.55
CA ARG A 296 1.46 -10.86 24.92
C ARG A 296 1.34 -12.32 24.45
N PRO A 297 0.67 -13.18 25.23
CA PRO A 297 0.62 -14.61 24.91
C PRO A 297 -0.32 -14.98 23.74
N PHE A 298 -1.21 -14.08 23.29
CA PHE A 298 -2.14 -14.30 22.16
C PHE A 298 -2.78 -15.70 22.16
N THR A 299 -3.37 -16.09 23.30
CA THR A 299 -3.81 -17.47 23.56
C THR A 299 -4.83 -17.99 22.57
N VAL A 300 -5.77 -17.15 22.14
CA VAL A 300 -6.79 -17.51 21.13
C VAL A 300 -6.15 -17.74 19.78
N GLU A 301 -5.31 -16.81 19.33
CA GLU A 301 -4.63 -16.93 18.04
C GLU A 301 -3.68 -18.13 17.99
N ARG A 302 -2.92 -18.39 19.08
CA ARG A 302 -2.06 -19.58 19.19
C ARG A 302 -2.85 -20.87 19.20
N ALA A 303 -3.93 -20.95 19.98
CA ALA A 303 -4.81 -22.12 19.98
C ALA A 303 -5.38 -22.40 18.58
N HIS A 304 -5.73 -21.34 17.85
CA HIS A 304 -6.23 -21.46 16.49
C HIS A 304 -5.15 -21.96 15.51
N LEU A 305 -3.90 -21.50 15.66
CA LEU A 305 -2.77 -22.00 14.87
C LEU A 305 -2.48 -23.48 15.15
N HIS A 306 -2.52 -23.92 16.40
CA HIS A 306 -2.34 -25.35 16.74
C HIS A 306 -3.41 -26.23 16.07
N LEU A 307 -4.66 -25.77 16.07
CA LEU A 307 -5.76 -26.48 15.41
C LEU A 307 -5.60 -26.57 13.88
N HIS A 308 -5.00 -25.56 13.26
CA HIS A 308 -4.78 -25.48 11.81
C HIS A 308 -3.37 -25.90 11.38
N HIS A 309 -2.62 -26.58 12.23
CA HIS A 309 -1.27 -27.03 11.87
C HIS A 309 -1.34 -27.94 10.61
N PRO A 310 -0.52 -27.70 9.57
CA PRO A 310 -0.69 -28.34 8.25
C PRO A 310 -0.52 -29.86 8.28
N THR A 311 0.26 -30.40 9.22
CA THR A 311 0.58 -31.84 9.35
C THR A 311 0.09 -32.46 10.66
N HIS A 312 -0.14 -31.64 11.68
CA HIS A 312 -0.38 -32.09 13.06
C HIS A 312 -1.43 -31.23 13.78
N PRO A 313 -2.68 -31.16 13.28
CA PRO A 313 -3.76 -30.45 13.96
C PRO A 313 -3.91 -30.88 15.43
N ASP A 314 -3.94 -29.91 16.34
CA ASP A 314 -4.13 -30.15 17.79
C ASP A 314 -5.21 -29.25 18.38
N HIS A 315 -6.33 -29.83 18.80
CA HIS A 315 -7.44 -29.14 19.46
C HIS A 315 -7.20 -28.87 20.96
N THR A 316 -6.13 -29.38 21.56
CA THR A 316 -5.93 -29.36 23.02
C THR A 316 -5.91 -27.95 23.58
N ALA A 317 -5.16 -27.03 22.94
CA ALA A 317 -5.11 -25.64 23.35
C ALA A 317 -6.47 -24.91 23.21
N ALA A 318 -7.25 -25.24 22.17
CA ALA A 318 -8.59 -24.69 21.98
C ALA A 318 -9.56 -25.18 23.07
N MET A 319 -9.49 -26.47 23.41
CA MET A 319 -10.30 -27.05 24.49
C MET A 319 -9.95 -26.47 25.86
N GLN A 320 -8.66 -26.25 26.15
CA GLN A 320 -8.23 -25.56 27.37
C GLN A 320 -8.80 -24.14 27.44
N PHE A 321 -8.78 -23.40 26.33
CA PHE A 321 -9.37 -22.07 26.24
C PHE A 321 -10.88 -22.08 26.52
N PHE A 322 -11.64 -22.98 25.87
CA PHE A 322 -13.10 -23.06 26.08
C PHE A 322 -13.49 -23.63 27.46
N SER A 323 -12.62 -24.41 28.09
CA SER A 323 -12.83 -24.88 29.47
C SER A 323 -12.74 -23.74 30.49
N ASP A 324 -11.95 -22.69 30.21
CA ASP A 324 -11.86 -21.49 31.05
C ASP A 324 -12.98 -20.47 30.72
N LYS A 325 -14.19 -20.79 31.18
CA LYS A 325 -15.38 -19.95 31.02
C LYS A 325 -15.20 -18.54 31.61
N LYS A 326 -14.38 -18.38 32.65
CA LYS A 326 -14.13 -17.07 33.29
C LYS A 326 -13.34 -16.16 32.36
N THR A 327 -12.28 -16.69 31.73
CA THR A 327 -11.47 -15.94 30.77
C THR A 327 -12.27 -15.60 29.52
N LEU A 328 -13.05 -16.55 28.99
CA LEU A 328 -13.95 -16.32 27.84
C LEU A 328 -14.94 -15.18 28.13
N ARG A 329 -15.67 -15.25 29.25
CA ARG A 329 -16.60 -14.18 29.68
C ARG A 329 -15.91 -12.84 29.80
N LYS A 330 -14.75 -12.80 30.44
CA LYS A 330 -13.98 -11.55 30.62
C LYS A 330 -13.54 -10.95 29.28
N LEU A 331 -13.23 -11.78 28.28
CA LEU A 331 -12.88 -11.32 26.94
C LEU A 331 -14.11 -10.77 26.20
N VAL A 332 -15.21 -11.53 26.20
CA VAL A 332 -16.48 -11.16 25.59
C VAL A 332 -17.05 -9.86 26.20
N HIS A 333 -17.10 -9.75 27.53
CA HIS A 333 -17.64 -8.58 28.24
C HIS A 333 -16.76 -7.32 28.11
N ARG A 334 -15.45 -7.46 27.95
CA ARG A 334 -14.59 -6.30 27.63
C ARG A 334 -14.93 -5.66 26.29
N LEU A 335 -15.68 -6.37 25.45
CA LEU A 335 -15.99 -6.04 24.08
C LEU A 335 -17.50 -5.94 23.84
N SER A 336 -18.29 -5.65 24.89
CA SER A 336 -19.74 -5.49 24.79
C SER A 336 -20.18 -4.43 23.76
N PRO A 337 -21.37 -4.60 23.14
CA PRO A 337 -21.85 -3.85 21.96
C PRO A 337 -21.91 -2.33 22.15
N GLU A 338 -22.11 -1.81 23.37
CA GLU A 338 -22.11 -0.37 23.66
C GLU A 338 -20.78 0.33 23.36
N LYS A 339 -19.67 -0.43 23.26
CA LYS A 339 -18.34 0.06 22.89
C LYS A 339 -17.89 -0.40 21.50
N LEU A 340 -18.72 -1.20 20.81
CA LEU A 340 -18.42 -1.78 19.51
C LEU A 340 -19.14 -0.98 18.42
N ASP A 341 -18.36 -0.13 17.76
CA ASP A 341 -18.74 0.36 16.45
C ASP A 341 -18.64 -0.83 15.47
N LEU A 342 -19.77 -1.45 15.11
CA LEU A 342 -19.84 -2.61 14.20
C LEU A 342 -19.13 -2.33 12.85
N ALA A 343 -19.02 -1.06 12.44
CA ALA A 343 -18.25 -0.68 11.25
C ALA A 343 -16.72 -0.83 11.43
N LYS A 344 -16.22 -0.82 12.68
CA LYS A 344 -14.81 -1.03 13.09
C LYS A 344 -14.47 -2.47 13.45
N LEU A 345 -15.47 -3.36 13.55
CA LEU A 345 -15.29 -4.80 13.78
C LEU A 345 -14.71 -5.57 12.58
N LYS A 346 -14.47 -4.89 11.45
CA LYS A 346 -13.82 -5.47 10.27
C LYS A 346 -12.34 -5.77 10.56
N GLY A 347 -11.95 -7.04 10.43
CA GLY A 347 -10.55 -7.50 10.50
C GLY A 347 -10.24 -8.38 11.72
N MET A 348 -8.96 -8.40 12.12
CA MET A 348 -8.36 -9.23 13.19
C MET A 348 -8.82 -8.89 14.63
N SER A 349 -10.10 -8.56 14.82
CA SER A 349 -10.67 -8.41 16.16
C SER A 349 -10.84 -9.77 16.82
N ILE A 350 -10.77 -9.81 18.15
CA ILE A 350 -10.71 -11.07 18.90
C ILE A 350 -12.06 -11.80 18.93
N ILE A 351 -13.21 -11.10 18.83
CA ILE A 351 -14.55 -11.74 18.85
C ILE A 351 -14.77 -12.64 17.62
N PRO A 352 -14.64 -12.14 16.37
CA PRO A 352 -14.70 -13.00 15.20
C PRO A 352 -13.70 -14.16 15.30
N TRP A 353 -12.50 -13.91 15.82
CA TRP A 353 -11.50 -14.95 15.99
C TRP A 353 -11.96 -16.06 16.94
N ILE A 354 -12.56 -15.72 18.08
CA ILE A 354 -13.14 -16.70 19.02
C ILE A 354 -14.27 -17.50 18.34
N ALA A 355 -15.12 -16.83 17.54
CA ALA A 355 -16.19 -17.50 16.81
C ALA A 355 -15.64 -18.51 15.79
N PHE A 356 -14.64 -18.12 14.99
CA PHE A 356 -13.98 -19.02 14.04
C PHE A 356 -13.25 -20.17 14.75
N LEU A 357 -12.47 -19.87 15.79
CA LEU A 357 -11.81 -20.90 16.60
C LEU A 357 -12.83 -21.91 17.16
N GLY A 358 -13.96 -21.42 17.67
CA GLY A 358 -15.03 -22.25 18.21
C GLY A 358 -15.65 -23.16 17.14
N HIS A 359 -16.01 -22.60 15.99
CA HIS A 359 -16.56 -23.36 14.88
C HIS A 359 -15.58 -24.42 14.37
N ASP A 360 -14.31 -24.06 14.17
CA ASP A 360 -13.28 -24.99 13.70
C ASP A 360 -12.99 -26.08 14.73
N THR A 361 -13.02 -25.76 16.02
CA THR A 361 -12.86 -26.74 17.11
C THR A 361 -14.01 -27.74 17.10
N VAL A 362 -15.26 -27.27 16.97
CA VAL A 362 -16.45 -28.13 16.87
C VAL A 362 -16.36 -29.03 15.63
N ASN A 363 -15.99 -28.48 14.49
CA ASN A 363 -15.83 -29.24 13.24
C ASN A 363 -14.76 -30.34 13.41
N HIS A 364 -13.59 -30.00 13.96
CA HIS A 364 -12.51 -30.95 14.18
C HIS A 364 -12.90 -32.07 15.16
N LEU A 365 -13.54 -31.74 16.29
CA LEU A 365 -14.00 -32.72 17.27
C LEU A 365 -15.07 -33.65 16.69
N THR A 366 -15.99 -33.10 15.89
CA THR A 366 -17.04 -33.87 15.23
C THR A 366 -16.45 -34.85 14.22
N GLN A 367 -15.51 -34.39 13.38
CA GLN A 367 -14.78 -35.25 12.44
C GLN A 367 -13.97 -36.35 13.14
N SER A 368 -13.48 -36.06 14.35
CA SER A 368 -12.73 -37.00 15.19
C SER A 368 -13.62 -37.93 16.04
N GLY A 369 -14.95 -37.89 15.88
CA GLY A 369 -15.90 -38.73 16.61
C GLY A 369 -16.17 -38.33 18.07
N ARG A 370 -15.73 -37.14 18.50
CA ARG A 370 -15.87 -36.62 19.87
C ARG A 370 -17.09 -35.72 20.02
N CYS A 371 -18.26 -36.25 19.66
CA CYS A 371 -19.50 -35.48 19.55
C CYS A 371 -19.93 -34.80 20.85
N GLN A 372 -19.74 -35.44 22.01
CA GLN A 372 -20.11 -34.85 23.31
C GLN A 372 -19.33 -33.57 23.62
N GLU A 373 -18.03 -33.55 23.29
CA GLU A 373 -17.19 -32.38 23.49
C GLU A 373 -17.54 -31.27 22.49
N ALA A 374 -17.81 -31.65 21.24
CA ALA A 374 -18.28 -30.72 20.21
C ALA A 374 -19.61 -30.05 20.60
N GLU A 375 -20.56 -30.80 21.15
CA GLU A 375 -21.82 -30.28 21.69
C GLU A 375 -21.58 -29.32 22.86
N SER A 376 -20.67 -29.67 23.78
CA SER A 376 -20.33 -28.82 24.92
C SER A 376 -19.77 -27.46 24.49
N VAL A 377 -18.86 -27.45 23.51
CA VAL A 377 -18.31 -26.20 22.95
C VAL A 377 -19.39 -25.42 22.22
N THR A 378 -20.25 -26.08 21.44
CA THR A 378 -21.35 -25.44 20.71
C THR A 378 -22.32 -24.73 21.67
N GLU A 379 -22.71 -25.41 22.75
CA GLU A 379 -23.61 -24.84 23.76
C GLU A 379 -22.95 -23.67 24.49
N LEU A 380 -21.66 -23.76 24.80
CA LEU A 380 -20.90 -22.67 25.38
C LEU A 380 -20.90 -21.44 24.47
N LEU A 381 -20.55 -21.61 23.18
CA LEU A 381 -20.53 -20.52 22.20
C LEU A 381 -21.92 -19.87 22.07
N ARG A 382 -22.98 -20.68 22.03
CA ARG A 382 -24.36 -20.18 22.00
C ARG A 382 -24.67 -19.36 23.25
N SER A 383 -24.36 -19.87 24.44
CA SER A 383 -24.67 -19.19 25.70
C SER A 383 -23.89 -17.89 25.91
N GLU A 384 -22.63 -17.82 25.47
CA GLU A 384 -21.73 -16.70 25.75
C GLU A 384 -21.65 -15.67 24.61
N LEU A 385 -21.99 -16.06 23.37
CA LEU A 385 -21.95 -15.18 22.19
C LEU A 385 -23.33 -14.85 21.63
N ALA A 386 -24.43 -15.45 22.10
CA ALA A 386 -25.77 -15.13 21.62
C ALA A 386 -26.06 -13.62 21.68
N ASP A 387 -25.73 -12.97 22.79
CA ASP A 387 -25.96 -11.54 23.00
C ASP A 387 -25.13 -10.62 22.08
N LEU A 388 -24.11 -11.15 21.40
CA LEU A 388 -23.26 -10.39 20.47
C LEU A 388 -23.72 -10.45 19.01
N PHE A 389 -24.54 -11.44 18.64
CA PHE A 389 -24.95 -11.70 17.25
C PHE A 389 -26.47 -11.57 17.03
N THR A 390 -27.22 -11.03 18.00
CA THR A 390 -28.68 -10.84 17.91
C THR A 390 -29.15 -9.82 16.87
N ASP A 391 -28.25 -9.00 16.30
CA ASP A 391 -28.57 -8.06 15.22
C ASP A 391 -28.19 -8.60 13.82
N SER A 392 -28.79 -9.72 13.43
CA SER A 392 -29.00 -10.01 12.01
C SER A 392 -30.44 -9.65 11.65
N PRO A 393 -30.70 -8.75 10.68
CA PRO A 393 -32.06 -8.45 10.27
C PRO A 393 -32.70 -9.73 9.74
N SER A 394 -33.81 -10.12 10.35
CA SER A 394 -34.67 -11.18 9.87
C SER A 394 -35.01 -10.96 8.39
N PRO A 395 -34.99 -12.01 7.54
CA PRO A 395 -35.50 -11.88 6.19
C PRO A 395 -36.98 -11.53 6.29
N SER A 396 -37.34 -10.39 5.72
CA SER A 396 -38.73 -9.99 5.58
C SER A 396 -39.47 -11.06 4.77
N PRO A 397 -40.65 -11.53 5.21
CA PRO A 397 -41.45 -12.42 4.38
C PRO A 397 -41.97 -11.59 3.19
N GLY A 398 -41.53 -11.97 1.99
CA GLY A 398 -42.08 -11.53 0.71
C GLY A 398 -42.73 -12.72 0.02
#